data_AF-A0A1H3GC11-F1
#
_entry.id   AF-A0A1H3GC11-F1
#
_cell.length_a   1.000
_cell.length_b   1.000
_cell.length_c   1.000
_cell.angle_alpha   90.00
_cell.angle_beta   90.00
_cell.angle_gamma   90.00
#
_symmetry.space_group_name_H-M   'P 1'
#
loop_
_entity.id
_entity.type
_entity.pdbx_description
1 polymer ?
#
loop_
_entity_poly.entity_id
_entity_poly.type
_entity_poly.pdbx_seq_one_letter_code
_entity_poly.pdbx_strand_id
1 'polypeptide(L)'
;MNSRDRIQEYHRWVTYQRQEQLVREHRGATDKLVNAGVTAKSVTQGYHSMADKGASEGACYRTLFMREYVDNELLPCEGWLFIRRVLEDGESTRVRASLLETFNLIDGQIRVGDRAADSITLEIFDQVKVGNHISTSSRVDRVDASGDTRFITFLDAVRGDLRSYMK
;
A
#
# COMPACT_ATOMS: atom_id res chain seq x y z
N MET A 1 -36.40 -8.43 11.89
CA MET A 1 -34.94 -8.21 11.88
C MET A 1 -34.50 -7.79 13.27
N ASN A 2 -33.69 -8.62 13.94
CA ASN A 2 -33.23 -8.36 15.30
C ASN A 2 -32.15 -7.25 15.29
N SER A 3 -31.95 -6.56 16.41
CA SER A 3 -30.90 -5.56 16.61
C SER A 3 -29.52 -6.06 16.20
N ARG A 4 -29.21 -7.35 16.43
CA ARG A 4 -27.93 -7.96 16.00
C ARG A 4 -27.75 -7.96 14.48
N ASP A 5 -28.81 -8.30 13.74
CA ASP A 5 -28.78 -8.33 12.27
C ASP A 5 -28.57 -6.91 11.71
N ARG A 6 -29.25 -5.92 12.31
CA ARG A 6 -29.10 -4.50 11.94
C ARG A 6 -27.68 -3.98 12.18
N ILE A 7 -27.05 -4.35 13.29
CA ILE A 7 -25.67 -3.96 13.61
C ILE A 7 -24.70 -4.59 12.61
N GLN A 8 -24.89 -5.87 12.26
CA GLN A 8 -24.04 -6.54 11.27
C GLN A 8 -24.17 -5.92 9.87
N GLU A 9 -25.40 -5.59 9.46
CA GLU A 9 -25.66 -4.88 8.21
C GLU A 9 -25.01 -3.49 8.19
N TYR A 10 -25.12 -2.76 9.29
CA TYR A 10 -24.43 -1.48 9.45
C TYR A 10 -22.90 -1.62 9.30
N HIS A 11 -22.28 -2.61 9.95
CA HIS A 11 -20.83 -2.84 9.80
C HIS A 11 -20.43 -3.17 8.36
N ARG A 12 -21.19 -4.01 7.65
CA ARG A 12 -20.95 -4.28 6.22
C ARG A 12 -21.03 -3.00 5.39
N TRP A 13 -22.05 -2.18 5.64
CA TRP A 13 -22.22 -0.90 4.95
C TRP A 13 -21.04 0.05 5.19
N VAL A 14 -20.57 0.16 6.44
CA VAL A 14 -19.37 0.97 6.77
C VAL A 14 -18.13 0.44 6.03
N THR A 15 -17.93 -0.87 5.98
CA THR A 15 -16.82 -1.49 5.22
C THR A 15 -16.90 -1.14 3.73
N TYR A 16 -18.08 -1.24 3.11
CA TYR A 16 -18.24 -0.89 1.69
C TYR A 16 -18.03 0.60 1.43
N GLN A 17 -18.50 1.48 2.31
CA GLN A 17 -18.21 2.91 2.19
C GLN A 17 -16.70 3.21 2.25
N ARG A 18 -15.98 2.51 3.15
CA ARG A 18 -14.53 2.63 3.25
C ARG A 18 -13.84 2.09 2.00
N GLN A 19 -14.28 0.95 1.48
CA GLN A 19 -13.76 0.37 0.24
C GLN A 19 -13.88 1.36 -0.92
N GLU A 20 -15.05 1.96 -1.10
CA GLU A 20 -15.32 2.97 -2.13
C GLU A 20 -14.44 4.22 -1.98
N GLN A 21 -14.17 4.65 -0.75
CA GLN A 21 -13.22 5.73 -0.48
C GLN A 21 -11.81 5.34 -0.94
N LEU A 22 -11.33 4.15 -0.58
CA LEU A 22 -9.99 3.70 -0.95
C LEU A 22 -9.85 3.51 -2.47
N VAL A 23 -10.92 3.09 -3.17
CA VAL A 23 -10.94 3.02 -4.65
C VAL A 23 -10.71 4.38 -5.27
N ARG A 24 -11.43 5.41 -4.81
CA ARG A 24 -11.23 6.78 -5.30
C ARG A 24 -9.85 7.32 -4.96
N GLU A 25 -9.37 7.04 -3.75
CA GLU A 25 -8.09 7.53 -3.27
C GLU A 25 -6.90 6.89 -4.03
N HIS A 26 -6.90 5.56 -4.18
CA HIS A 26 -5.87 4.84 -4.93
C HIS A 26 -5.83 5.28 -6.39
N ARG A 27 -7.01 5.39 -7.03
CA ARG A 27 -7.13 5.90 -8.40
C ARG A 27 -6.58 7.32 -8.52
N GLY A 28 -7.01 8.22 -7.64
CA GLY A 28 -6.56 9.61 -7.65
C GLY A 28 -5.05 9.75 -7.41
N ALA A 29 -4.47 8.93 -6.54
CA ALA A 29 -3.03 8.91 -6.32
C ALA A 29 -2.27 8.35 -7.53
N THR A 30 -2.79 7.28 -8.14
CA THR A 30 -2.24 6.71 -9.39
C THR A 30 -2.23 7.76 -10.51
N ASP A 31 -3.34 8.48 -10.71
CA ASP A 31 -3.44 9.51 -11.75
C ASP A 31 -2.45 10.66 -11.51
N LYS A 32 -2.23 11.07 -10.26
CA LYS A 32 -1.20 12.05 -9.90
C LYS A 32 0.21 11.58 -10.23
N LEU A 33 0.54 10.32 -9.92
CA LEU A 33 1.86 9.75 -10.23
C LEU A 33 2.13 9.72 -11.75
N VAL A 34 1.12 9.31 -12.53
CA VAL A 34 1.19 9.31 -14.00
C VAL A 34 1.35 10.74 -14.54
N ASN A 35 0.51 11.67 -14.10
CA ASN A 35 0.55 13.06 -14.60
C ASN A 35 1.83 13.81 -14.22
N ALA A 36 2.44 13.46 -13.09
CA ALA A 36 3.73 14.02 -12.67
C ALA A 36 4.94 13.36 -13.34
N GLY A 37 4.73 12.30 -14.15
CA GLY A 37 5.82 11.57 -14.80
C GLY A 37 6.78 10.93 -13.79
N VAL A 38 6.26 10.44 -12.67
CA VAL A 38 7.10 9.84 -11.62
C VAL A 38 7.74 8.56 -12.15
N THR A 39 9.07 8.53 -12.12
CA THR A 39 9.90 7.40 -12.57
C THR A 39 10.25 6.46 -11.42
N ALA A 40 10.61 5.22 -11.73
CA ALA A 40 11.13 4.26 -10.75
C ALA A 40 12.29 4.86 -9.93
N LYS A 41 13.19 5.60 -10.58
CA LYS A 41 14.32 6.29 -9.90
C LYS A 41 13.85 7.28 -8.83
N SER A 42 12.85 8.11 -9.14
CA SER A 42 12.29 9.07 -8.18
C SER A 42 11.62 8.35 -7.00
N VAL A 43 10.93 7.24 -7.28
CA VAL A 43 10.32 6.40 -6.24
C VAL A 43 11.39 5.78 -5.35
N THR A 44 12.47 5.22 -5.93
CA THR A 44 13.61 4.66 -5.19
C THR A 44 14.22 5.67 -4.21
N GLN A 45 14.43 6.91 -4.64
CA GLN A 45 14.92 7.99 -3.76
C GLN A 45 13.94 8.29 -2.61
N GLY A 46 12.64 8.25 -2.88
CA GLY A 46 11.61 8.35 -1.86
C GLY A 46 11.71 7.23 -0.82
N TYR A 47 11.87 5.98 -1.26
CA TYR A 47 12.04 4.83 -0.37
C TYR A 47 13.34 4.88 0.44
N HIS A 48 14.44 5.38 -0.12
CA HIS A 48 15.66 5.64 0.65
C HIS A 48 15.41 6.63 1.79
N SER A 49 14.78 7.77 1.48
CA SER A 49 14.41 8.77 2.49
C SER A 49 13.49 8.19 3.57
N MET A 50 12.56 7.33 3.18
CA MET A 50 11.67 6.64 4.12
C MET A 50 12.44 5.63 4.99
N ALA A 51 13.41 4.90 4.43
CA ALA A 51 14.25 3.96 5.16
C ALA A 51 15.11 4.67 6.22
N ASP A 52 15.74 5.80 5.85
CA ASP A 52 16.55 6.60 6.76
C ASP A 52 15.71 7.09 7.95
N LYS A 53 14.53 7.68 7.67
CA LYS A 53 13.57 8.08 8.71
C LYS A 53 13.02 6.88 9.50
N GLY A 54 12.87 5.74 8.86
CA GLY A 54 12.48 4.50 9.53
C GLY A 54 13.52 4.06 10.56
N ALA A 55 14.81 4.18 10.23
CA ALA A 55 15.91 3.85 11.12
C ALA A 55 16.09 4.85 12.27
N SER A 56 15.97 6.16 12.00
CA SER A 56 16.17 7.21 13.01
C SER A 56 14.96 7.44 13.92
N GLU A 57 13.75 7.43 13.35
CA GLU A 57 12.52 7.90 14.01
C GLU A 57 11.46 6.80 14.14
N GLY A 58 11.70 5.59 13.60
CA GLY A 58 10.70 4.53 13.58
C GLY A 58 9.53 4.84 12.64
N ALA A 59 9.72 5.73 11.66
CA ALA A 59 8.68 6.22 10.77
C ALA A 59 7.99 5.08 10.00
N CYS A 60 6.67 4.97 10.19
CA CYS A 60 5.79 4.10 9.42
C CYS A 60 4.88 4.96 8.56
N TYR A 61 4.74 4.62 7.28
CA TYR A 61 4.03 5.43 6.30
C TYR A 61 2.71 4.78 5.94
N ARG A 62 1.66 5.58 5.77
CA ARG A 62 0.40 5.05 5.27
C ARG A 62 0.61 4.60 3.82
N THR A 63 0.08 3.42 3.49
CA THR A 63 0.24 2.80 2.18
C THR A 63 -1.08 2.20 1.72
N LEU A 64 -1.42 2.46 0.45
CA LEU A 64 -2.50 1.77 -0.25
C LEU A 64 -1.89 0.77 -1.24
N PHE A 65 -2.51 -0.38 -1.40
CA PHE A 65 -2.09 -1.41 -2.34
C PHE A 65 -3.31 -2.17 -2.86
N MET A 66 -3.21 -2.74 -4.05
CA MET A 66 -4.29 -3.50 -4.66
C MET A 66 -4.07 -4.98 -4.33
N ARG A 67 -5.08 -5.63 -3.74
CA ARG A 67 -5.11 -7.07 -3.54
C ARG A 67 -5.99 -7.74 -4.58
N GLU A 68 -5.51 -8.84 -5.13
CA GLU A 68 -6.26 -9.75 -5.98
C GLU A 68 -7.13 -10.69 -5.14
N TYR A 69 -8.41 -10.75 -5.49
CA TYR A 69 -9.42 -11.64 -4.92
C TYR A 69 -9.88 -12.65 -5.98
N VAL A 70 -10.98 -13.34 -5.70
CA VAL A 70 -11.61 -14.30 -6.64
C VAL A 70 -11.93 -13.60 -7.97
N ASP A 71 -11.87 -14.34 -9.07
CA ASP A 71 -12.13 -13.84 -10.42
C ASP A 71 -11.21 -12.68 -10.88
N ASN A 72 -10.00 -12.62 -10.32
CA ASN A 72 -8.98 -11.59 -10.60
C ASN A 72 -9.46 -10.16 -10.28
N GLU A 73 -10.41 -10.01 -9.35
CA GLU A 73 -10.87 -8.71 -8.91
C GLU A 73 -9.78 -8.03 -8.06
N LEU A 74 -9.37 -6.82 -8.46
CA LEU A 74 -8.37 -6.03 -7.73
C LEU A 74 -9.06 -4.96 -6.90
N LEU A 75 -8.93 -5.06 -5.58
CA LEU A 75 -9.50 -4.09 -4.64
C LEU A 75 -8.42 -3.47 -3.74
N PRO A 76 -8.49 -2.15 -3.46
CA PRO A 76 -7.51 -1.51 -2.61
C PRO A 76 -7.68 -1.93 -1.15
N CYS A 77 -6.55 -2.21 -0.54
CA CYS A 77 -6.35 -2.41 0.89
C CYS A 77 -5.52 -1.23 1.43
N GLU A 78 -5.48 -1.10 2.75
CA GLU A 78 -4.73 -0.05 3.44
C GLU A 78 -3.91 -0.65 4.57
N GLY A 79 -2.71 -0.13 4.75
CA GLY A 79 -1.86 -0.46 5.88
C GLY A 79 -0.82 0.61 6.16
N TRP A 80 0.08 0.27 7.07
CA TRP A 80 1.25 1.05 7.42
C TRP A 80 2.50 0.28 7.03
N LEU A 81 3.35 0.93 6.24
CA LEU A 81 4.57 0.35 5.71
C LEU A 81 5.77 0.94 6.46
N PHE A 82 6.53 0.06 7.11
CA PHE A 82 7.82 0.39 7.70
C PHE A 82 8.94 -0.07 6.78
N ILE A 83 9.71 0.86 6.22
CA ILE A 83 10.80 0.53 5.30
C ILE A 83 12.04 0.12 6.09
N ARG A 84 12.52 -1.11 5.89
CA ARG A 84 13.71 -1.64 6.57
C ARG A 84 14.98 -1.29 5.81
N ARG A 85 14.98 -1.49 4.49
CA ARG A 85 16.10 -1.15 3.60
C ARG A 85 15.68 -1.20 2.13
N VAL A 86 16.42 -0.48 1.30
CA VAL A 86 16.36 -0.52 -0.17
C VAL A 86 17.60 -1.26 -0.68
N LEU A 87 17.43 -2.10 -1.69
CA LEU A 87 18.45 -2.94 -2.31
C LEU A 87 18.45 -2.65 -3.81
N GLU A 88 19.58 -2.21 -4.35
CA GLU A 88 19.76 -1.93 -5.78
C GLU A 88 20.76 -2.94 -6.36
N ASP A 89 20.36 -3.70 -7.37
CA ASP A 89 21.23 -4.69 -8.04
C ASP A 89 21.50 -4.37 -9.52
N GLY A 90 21.30 -3.11 -9.91
CA GLY A 90 21.59 -2.59 -11.26
C GLY A 90 20.49 -2.87 -12.28
N GLU A 91 19.80 -4.00 -12.18
CA GLU A 91 18.65 -4.35 -13.02
C GLU A 91 17.31 -4.11 -12.33
N SER A 92 17.28 -4.20 -10.99
CA SER A 92 16.07 -4.01 -10.19
C SER A 92 16.35 -3.17 -8.93
N THR A 93 15.30 -2.55 -8.41
CA THR A 93 15.31 -1.99 -7.05
C THR A 93 14.29 -2.74 -6.21
N ARG A 94 14.75 -3.35 -5.12
CA ARG A 94 13.90 -4.04 -4.16
C ARG A 94 13.86 -3.34 -2.82
N VAL A 95 12.72 -3.37 -2.16
CA VAL A 95 12.52 -2.78 -0.85
C VAL A 95 12.09 -3.86 0.12
N ARG A 96 12.83 -4.03 1.23
CA ARG A 96 12.41 -4.88 2.34
C ARG A 96 11.65 -4.03 3.34
N ALA A 97 10.45 -4.44 3.70
CA ALA A 97 9.57 -3.68 4.58
C ALA A 97 8.79 -4.60 5.54
N SER A 98 8.18 -3.98 6.56
CA SER A 98 7.07 -4.57 7.32
C SER A 98 5.78 -3.89 6.88
N LEU A 99 4.72 -4.65 6.61
CA LEU A 99 3.39 -4.14 6.31
C LEU A 99 2.43 -4.52 7.43
N LEU A 100 1.90 -3.52 8.12
CA LEU A 100 0.81 -3.69 9.08
C LEU A 100 -0.51 -3.31 8.40
N GLU A 101 -1.27 -4.30 7.96
CA GLU A 101 -2.57 -4.09 7.33
C GLU A 101 -3.61 -3.58 8.34
N THR A 102 -4.35 -2.54 7.96
CA THR A 102 -5.40 -1.93 8.79
C THR A 102 -6.77 -1.92 8.12
N PHE A 103 -6.85 -2.28 6.85
CA PHE A 103 -8.12 -2.50 6.17
C PHE A 103 -7.99 -3.43 4.97
N ASN A 104 -8.96 -4.33 4.82
CA ASN A 104 -9.27 -5.04 3.58
C ASN A 104 -10.80 -5.26 3.48
N LEU A 105 -11.31 -5.69 2.32
CA LEU A 105 -12.76 -5.85 2.13
C LEU A 105 -13.37 -6.96 3.01
N ILE A 106 -12.63 -8.06 3.20
CA ILE A 106 -13.09 -9.28 3.89
C ILE A 106 -13.26 -9.04 5.39
N ASP A 107 -12.28 -8.38 6.00
CA ASP A 107 -12.20 -8.15 7.44
C ASP A 107 -12.70 -6.76 7.85
N GLY A 108 -12.83 -5.83 6.90
CA GLY A 108 -13.11 -4.43 7.18
C GLY A 108 -11.94 -3.75 7.88
N GLN A 109 -12.22 -2.95 8.90
CA GLN A 109 -11.19 -2.27 9.69
C GLN A 109 -10.51 -3.25 10.66
N ILE A 110 -9.19 -3.33 10.56
CA ILE A 110 -8.33 -4.13 11.43
C ILE A 110 -7.64 -3.18 12.40
N ARG A 111 -7.75 -3.44 13.71
CA ARG A 111 -7.08 -2.59 14.70
C ARG A 111 -5.59 -2.94 14.77
N VAL A 112 -4.79 -1.92 15.05
CA VAL A 112 -3.36 -2.09 15.31
C VAL A 112 -3.16 -3.07 16.47
N GLY A 113 -2.38 -4.12 16.23
CA GLY A 113 -2.10 -5.17 17.21
C GLY A 113 -3.02 -6.40 17.13
N ASP A 114 -4.15 -6.34 16.39
CA ASP A 114 -5.00 -7.52 16.17
C ASP A 114 -4.34 -8.53 15.22
N ARG A 115 -3.45 -8.05 14.34
CA ARG A 115 -2.63 -8.86 13.43
C ARG A 115 -1.17 -8.43 13.51
N ALA A 116 -0.27 -9.39 13.30
CA ALA A 116 1.15 -9.12 13.16
C ALA A 116 1.41 -8.39 11.83
N ALA A 117 2.51 -7.63 11.77
CA ALA A 117 2.97 -7.08 10.51
C ALA A 117 3.63 -8.17 9.65
N ASP A 118 3.36 -8.14 8.35
CA ASP A 118 3.97 -9.05 7.39
C ASP A 118 5.33 -8.50 6.95
N SER A 119 6.35 -9.34 6.96
CA SER A 119 7.60 -9.02 6.25
C SER A 119 7.36 -9.16 4.76
N ILE A 120 7.51 -8.06 4.02
CA ILE A 120 7.29 -8.04 2.57
C ILE A 120 8.50 -7.53 1.80
N THR A 121 8.51 -7.87 0.52
CA THR A 121 9.52 -7.47 -0.45
C THR A 121 8.82 -6.86 -1.63
N LEU A 122 9.10 -5.59 -1.86
CA LEU A 122 8.59 -4.86 -2.99
C LEU A 122 9.66 -4.75 -4.07
N GLU A 123 9.24 -4.62 -5.32
CA GLU A 123 10.09 -4.29 -6.45
C GLU A 123 9.53 -3.03 -7.14
N ILE A 124 10.43 -2.12 -7.50
CA ILE A 124 10.12 -0.86 -8.16
C ILE A 124 10.57 -0.97 -9.61
N PHE A 125 9.68 -0.69 -10.55
CA PHE A 125 9.98 -0.73 -11.98
C PHE A 125 9.18 0.34 -12.74
N ASP A 126 9.68 0.74 -13.91
CA ASP A 126 8.92 1.58 -14.82
C ASP A 126 7.93 0.71 -15.60
N GLN A 127 6.70 1.20 -15.73
CA GLN A 127 5.65 0.57 -16.54
C GLN A 127 5.25 1.51 -17.67
N VAL A 128 5.11 0.95 -18.87
CA VAL A 128 4.45 1.62 -20.00
C VAL A 128 2.94 1.41 -19.88
N LYS A 129 2.19 2.50 -19.85
CA LYS A 129 0.73 2.49 -19.98
C LYS A 129 0.35 2.88 -21.40
N VAL A 130 -0.38 1.98 -22.06
CA VAL A 130 -0.93 2.20 -23.39
C VAL A 130 -2.42 2.48 -23.24
N GLY A 131 -2.82 3.72 -23.53
CA GLY A 131 -4.21 4.15 -23.67
C GLY A 131 -4.38 4.93 -24.97
N ASN A 132 -5.11 6.05 -24.93
CA ASN A 132 -5.18 6.98 -26.07
C ASN A 132 -3.82 7.61 -26.41
N HIS A 133 -2.90 7.62 -25.44
CA HIS A 133 -1.49 8.00 -25.59
C HIS A 133 -0.60 6.98 -24.86
N ILE A 134 0.66 6.87 -25.27
CA ILE A 134 1.69 6.13 -24.54
C ILE A 134 2.21 7.02 -23.42
N SER A 135 2.21 6.51 -22.19
CA SER A 135 2.80 7.17 -21.02
C SER A 135 3.64 6.19 -20.22
N THR A 136 4.65 6.70 -19.50
CA THR A 136 5.45 5.91 -18.56
C THR A 136 5.14 6.34 -17.14
N SER A 137 5.09 5.36 -16.22
CA SER A 137 4.90 5.61 -14.79
C SER A 137 5.61 4.53 -13.97
N SER A 138 6.11 4.88 -12.81
CA SER A 138 6.60 3.90 -11.83
C SER A 138 5.47 2.99 -11.32
N ARG A 139 5.79 1.72 -11.07
CA ARG A 139 4.96 0.77 -10.35
C ARG A 139 5.77 0.09 -9.27
N VAL A 140 5.12 -0.20 -8.15
CA VAL A 140 5.69 -0.91 -7.01
C VAL A 140 4.80 -2.10 -6.69
N ASP A 141 5.33 -3.31 -6.80
CA ASP A 141 4.59 -4.55 -6.55
C ASP A 141 5.30 -5.41 -5.51
N ARG A 142 4.53 -6.26 -4.82
CA ARG A 142 5.10 -7.30 -3.96
C ARG A 142 5.62 -8.45 -4.81
N VAL A 143 6.79 -8.98 -4.46
CA VAL A 143 7.46 -10.05 -5.23
C VAL A 143 7.74 -11.31 -4.42
N ASP A 144 7.57 -11.28 -3.10
CA ASP A 144 7.78 -12.46 -2.24
C ASP A 144 6.50 -13.26 -1.96
N ALA A 145 5.35 -12.75 -2.38
CA ALA A 145 4.09 -13.47 -2.44
C ALA A 145 3.24 -12.91 -3.58
N SER A 146 2.32 -13.71 -4.11
CA SER A 146 1.34 -13.27 -5.10
C SER A 146 0.20 -12.47 -4.45
N GLY A 147 -0.46 -11.64 -5.24
CA GLY A 147 -1.77 -11.04 -4.91
C GLY A 147 -1.73 -9.56 -4.56
N ASP A 148 -0.63 -9.02 -4.01
CA ASP A 148 -0.54 -7.60 -3.64
C ASP A 148 0.30 -6.80 -4.66
N THR A 149 -0.28 -5.77 -5.25
CA THR A 149 0.33 -4.97 -6.33
C THR A 149 0.04 -3.48 -6.17
N ARG A 150 0.71 -2.64 -6.98
CA ARG A 150 0.42 -1.20 -7.12
C ARG A 150 0.43 -0.46 -5.78
N PHE A 151 1.48 -0.67 -5.01
CA PHE A 151 1.72 0.00 -3.74
C PHE A 151 1.94 1.50 -3.96
N ILE A 152 1.24 2.32 -3.18
CA ILE A 152 1.36 3.78 -3.12
C ILE A 152 1.54 4.18 -1.67
N THR A 153 2.71 4.69 -1.34
CA THR A 153 3.10 5.09 0.02
C THR A 153 3.11 6.62 0.14
N PHE A 154 2.40 7.15 1.14
CA PHE A 154 2.15 8.58 1.32
C PHE A 154 3.19 9.19 2.26
N LEU A 155 3.98 10.14 1.78
CA LEU A 155 5.05 10.79 2.55
C LEU A 155 4.54 11.74 3.64
N ASP A 156 3.32 12.24 3.50
CA ASP A 156 2.66 13.18 4.42
C ASP A 156 1.88 12.49 5.55
N ALA A 157 1.67 11.17 5.45
CA ALA A 157 0.96 10.38 6.45
C ALA A 157 1.93 9.44 7.18
N VAL A 158 2.54 9.94 8.27
CA VAL A 158 3.62 9.25 9.00
C VAL A 158 3.26 9.03 10.47
N ARG A 159 3.60 7.86 10.99
CA ARG A 159 3.41 7.46 12.39
C ARG A 159 4.63 6.74 12.95
N GLY A 160 5.25 7.30 14.00
CA GLY A 160 6.35 6.64 14.72
C GLY A 160 5.88 5.67 15.81
N ASP A 161 4.66 5.89 16.35
CA ASP A 161 4.07 5.08 17.42
C ASP A 161 3.81 3.62 17.00
N LEU A 162 3.74 3.36 15.70
CA LEU A 162 3.51 2.02 15.15
C LEU A 162 4.75 1.12 15.17
N ARG A 163 5.94 1.67 15.45
CA ARG A 163 7.21 0.93 15.34
C ARG A 163 7.24 -0.37 16.16
N SER A 164 6.60 -0.41 17.32
CA SER A 164 6.52 -1.60 18.18
C SER A 164 5.74 -2.75 17.54
N TYR A 165 4.85 -2.47 16.59
CA TYR A 165 4.00 -3.45 15.90
C TYR A 165 4.62 -3.94 14.58
N MET A 166 5.78 -3.42 14.19
CA MET A 166 6.44 -3.70 12.90
C MET A 166 7.53 -4.78 12.96
N LYS A 167 7.67 -5.45 14.11
CA LYS A 167 8.68 -6.47 14.34
C LYS A 167 8.32 -7.79 13.66
#